data_AF-A0A925YL07-F1
#
_entry.id   AF-A0A925YL07-F1
#
_cell.length_a   1.000
_cell.length_b   1.000
_cell.length_c   1.000
_cell.angle_alpha   90.00
_cell.angle_beta   90.00
_cell.angle_gamma   90.00
#
_symmetry.space_group_name_H-M   'P 1'
#
loop_
_entity.id
_entity.type
_entity.pdbx_description
1 polymer ?
#
loop_
_entity_poly.entity_id
_entity_poly.type
_entity_poly.pdbx_seq_one_letter_code
_entity_poly.pdbx_strand_id
1 'polypeptide(L)' 'MLSLLAVVALPVVAQTPAADMYRQKTDTLIEAAMKSSVGYDRLAYLSDRIGNRISGSQQLDRAIEWAKREMTA' A
#
# COMPACT_ATOMS: atom_id res chain seq x y z
N MET A 1 55.81 11.94 27.66
CA MET A 1 55.05 10.76 27.20
C MET A 1 53.80 11.28 26.51
N LEU A 2 53.87 11.48 25.20
CA LEU A 2 52.73 11.97 24.42
C LEU A 2 52.66 11.17 23.13
N SER A 3 51.42 10.86 22.73
CA SER A 3 50.99 10.47 21.38
C SER A 3 51.16 8.99 21.04
N LEU A 4 50.20 8.28 20.44
CA LEU A 4 49.02 8.71 19.68
C LEU A 4 48.03 7.54 19.59
N LEU A 5 46.75 7.75 19.94
CA LEU A 5 45.66 6.84 19.57
C LEU A 5 45.30 7.09 18.11
N ALA A 6 45.51 6.12 17.23
CA ALA A 6 45.00 6.17 15.86
C ALA A 6 43.54 5.70 15.86
N VAL A 7 42.61 6.64 15.69
CA VAL A 7 41.20 6.34 15.41
C VAL A 7 41.11 5.89 13.96
N VAL A 8 40.80 4.62 13.73
CA VAL A 8 40.51 4.08 12.40
C VAL A 8 39.11 4.54 12.00
N ALA A 9 39.02 5.39 10.99
CA ALA A 9 37.74 5.79 10.39
C ALA A 9 37.21 4.63 9.54
N LEU A 10 36.25 3.86 10.08
CA LEU A 10 35.47 2.94 9.28
C LEU A 10 34.53 3.76 8.36
N PRO A 11 34.34 3.35 7.09
CA PRO A 11 33.36 4.01 6.24
C PRO A 11 31.98 3.83 6.85
N VAL A 12 31.33 4.94 7.21
CA VAL A 12 29.90 4.96 7.52
C VAL A 12 29.18 4.78 6.20
N VAL A 13 28.78 3.54 5.90
CA VAL A 13 27.87 3.28 4.78
C VAL A 13 26.48 3.71 5.24
N ALA A 14 25.87 4.66 4.53
CA ALA A 14 24.46 4.99 4.76
C ALA A 14 23.63 3.70 4.60
N GLN A 15 22.62 3.51 5.45
CA GLN A 15 21.68 2.40 5.28
C GLN A 15 21.17 2.43 3.84
N THR A 16 21.24 1.29 3.12
CA THR A 16 20.56 1.18 1.82
C THR A 16 19.14 1.67 2.02
N PRO A 17 18.69 2.71 1.30
CA PRO A 17 17.33 3.20 1.48
C PRO A 17 16.40 2.01 1.29
N ALA A 18 15.53 1.73 2.26
CA ALA A 18 14.59 0.60 2.18
C ALA A 18 13.79 0.62 0.85
N ALA A 19 13.64 1.80 0.26
CA ALA A 19 13.10 2.01 -1.09
C ALA A 19 13.83 1.22 -2.19
N ASP A 20 15.16 1.12 -2.17
CA ASP A 20 15.93 0.40 -3.20
C ASP A 20 15.71 -1.12 -3.10
N MET A 21 15.53 -1.65 -1.88
CA MET A 21 15.30 -3.08 -1.64
C MET A 21 13.95 -3.57 -2.22
N TYR A 22 12.95 -2.70 -2.29
CA TYR A 22 11.61 -3.05 -2.75
C TYR A 22 11.28 -2.51 -4.14
N ARG A 23 12.11 -1.66 -4.74
CA ARG A 23 11.82 -0.97 -6.01
C ARG A 23 11.25 -1.89 -7.08
N GLN A 24 11.94 -2.99 -7.40
CA GLN A 24 11.47 -3.93 -8.42
C GLN A 24 10.09 -4.54 -8.10
N LYS A 25 9.85 -4.91 -6.83
CA LYS A 25 8.55 -5.48 -6.42
C LYS A 25 7.45 -4.42 -6.46
N THR A 26 7.77 -3.20 -6.04
CA THR A 26 6.85 -2.05 -6.10
C THR A 26 6.51 -1.71 -7.55
N ASP A 27 7.47 -1.68 -8.46
CA ASP A 27 7.26 -1.41 -9.89
C ASP A 27 6.30 -2.44 -10.52
N THR A 28 6.50 -3.73 -10.22
CA THR A 28 5.58 -4.79 -10.66
C THR A 28 4.15 -4.59 -10.15
N LEU A 29 3.98 -4.21 -8.87
CA LEU A 29 2.66 -3.96 -8.29
C LEU A 29 1.99 -2.73 -8.92
N ILE A 30 2.75 -1.66 -9.17
CA ILE A 30 2.25 -0.46 -9.84
C ILE A 30 1.82 -0.80 -11.27
N GLU A 31 2.65 -1.51 -12.04
CA GLU A 31 2.31 -1.91 -13.40
C GLU A 31 1.04 -2.77 -13.44
N ALA A 32 0.92 -3.73 -12.52
CA ALA A 32 -0.28 -4.57 -12.40
C ALA A 32 -1.52 -3.74 -12.03
N ALA A 33 -1.39 -2.78 -11.11
CA ALA A 33 -2.49 -1.91 -10.71
C ALA A 33 -2.96 -1.01 -11.87
N MET A 34 -2.03 -0.45 -12.64
CA MET A 34 -2.34 0.42 -13.79
C MET A 34 -3.05 -0.31 -14.93
N LYS A 35 -2.87 -1.63 -15.04
CA LYS A 35 -3.56 -2.48 -16.04
C LYS A 35 -4.91 -3.03 -15.54
N SER A 36 -5.26 -2.80 -14.28
CA SER A 36 -6.45 -3.37 -13.64
C SER A 36 -7.56 -2.34 -13.51
N SER A 37 -8.78 -2.70 -13.90
CA SER A 37 -9.98 -1.89 -13.67
C SER A 37 -10.62 -2.14 -12.30
N VAL A 38 -10.15 -3.14 -11.54
CA VAL A 38 -10.81 -3.63 -10.31
C VAL A 38 -11.13 -2.52 -9.32
N GLY A 39 -10.22 -1.56 -9.14
CA GLY A 39 -10.45 -0.42 -8.24
C GLY A 39 -11.60 0.48 -8.70
N TYR A 40 -11.66 0.76 -10.00
CA TYR A 40 -12.72 1.56 -10.61
C TYR A 40 -14.06 0.81 -10.59
N ASP A 41 -14.07 -0.47 -10.98
CA ASP A 41 -15.29 -1.29 -11.04
C ASP A 41 -15.93 -1.45 -9.65
N ARG A 42 -15.11 -1.62 -8.61
CA ARG A 42 -15.57 -1.66 -7.22
C ARG A 42 -16.14 -0.32 -6.76
N LEU A 43 -15.52 0.79 -7.13
CA LEU A 43 -16.04 2.13 -6.84
C LEU A 43 -17.37 2.39 -7.56
N ALA A 44 -17.46 2.00 -8.83
CA ALA A 44 -18.68 2.11 -9.63
C ALA A 44 -19.80 1.26 -9.01
N TYR A 45 -19.52 0.01 -8.63
CA TYR A 45 -20.51 -0.82 -7.93
C TYR A 45 -21.00 -0.18 -6.63
N LEU A 46 -20.09 0.30 -5.78
CA LEU A 46 -20.44 0.97 -4.54
C LEU A 46 -21.29 2.22 -4.79
N SER A 47 -20.95 3.02 -5.79
CA SER A 47 -21.61 4.31 -6.04
C SER A 47 -22.94 4.15 -6.78
N ASP A 48 -22.97 3.33 -7.83
CA ASP A 48 -24.10 3.23 -8.75
C ASP A 48 -25.12 2.16 -8.33
N ARG A 49 -24.68 1.12 -7.61
CA ARG A 49 -25.56 0.02 -7.18
C ARG A 49 -25.98 0.14 -5.72
N ILE A 50 -25.08 0.57 -4.84
CA ILE A 50 -25.40 0.71 -3.41
C ILE A 50 -25.85 2.12 -3.06
N GLY A 51 -25.14 3.15 -3.55
CA GLY A 51 -25.46 4.55 -3.28
C GLY A 51 -24.91 5.06 -1.95
N ASN A 52 -25.60 6.02 -1.33
CA ASN A 52 -25.18 6.72 -0.11
C ASN A 52 -25.07 5.80 1.11
N ARG A 53 -23.91 5.79 1.78
CA ARG A 53 -23.58 4.89 2.91
C ARG A 53 -23.47 5.64 4.22
N ILE A 54 -24.55 6.33 4.60
CA ILE A 54 -24.59 7.04 5.89
C ILE A 54 -24.50 6.03 7.03
N SER A 55 -23.76 6.36 8.09
CA SER A 55 -23.60 5.52 9.27
C SER A 55 -24.96 5.06 9.84
N GLY A 56 -25.10 3.76 10.08
CA GLY A 56 -26.33 3.14 10.58
C GLY A 56 -27.43 2.91 9.54
N SER A 57 -27.21 3.26 8.27
CA SER A 57 -28.17 2.97 7.20
C SER A 57 -28.08 1.53 6.70
N GLN A 58 -29.19 1.01 6.19
CA GLN A 58 -29.19 -0.30 5.51
C GLN A 58 -28.26 -0.34 4.29
N GLN A 59 -27.98 0.81 3.67
CA GLN A 59 -27.06 0.90 2.53
C GLN A 59 -25.62 0.62 2.97
N LEU A 60 -25.23 1.12 4.14
CA LEU A 60 -23.93 0.81 4.74
C LEU A 60 -23.81 -0.69 5.05
N ASP A 61 -24.84 -1.30 5.64
CA ASP A 61 -24.83 -2.75 5.95
C ASP A 61 -24.65 -3.58 4.67
N ARG A 62 -25.35 -3.23 3.58
CA ARG A 62 -25.16 -3.87 2.27
C ARG A 62 -23.76 -3.69 1.73
N ALA A 63 -23.14 -2.53 1.90
CA ALA A 63 -21.77 -2.26 1.46
C ALA A 63 -20.75 -3.08 2.23
N ILE A 64 -20.91 -3.22 3.55
CA ILE A 64 -20.04 -4.04 4.39
C ILE A 64 -20.11 -5.51 3.96
N GLU A 65 -21.33 -6.02 3.79
CA GLU A 65 -21.53 -7.42 3.44
C GLU A 65 -21.02 -7.72 2.01
N TRP A 66 -21.20 -6.77 1.08
CA TRP A 66 -20.56 -6.88 -0.24
C TRP A 66 -19.03 -6.83 -0.17
N ALA A 67 -18.44 -5.89 0.57
CA ALA A 67 -16.99 -5.76 0.69
C ALA A 67 -16.34 -7.02 1.30
N LYS A 68 -17.00 -7.63 2.30
CA LYS A 68 -16.56 -8.91 2.87
C LYS A 68 -16.47 -10.00 1.80
N ARG A 69 -17.49 -10.14 0.95
CA ARG A 69 -17.48 -11.13 -0.14
C ARG A 69 -16.35 -10.86 -1.13
N GLU A 70 -16.15 -9.61 -1.51
CA GLU A 70 -15.09 -9.18 -2.44
C GLU A 70 -13.65 -9.40 -1.92
N MET A 71 -13.46 -9.48 -0.61
CA MET A 71 -12.17 -9.77 0.01
C MET A 71 -11.86 -11.27 0.07
N THR A 72 -12.90 -12.11 0.04
CA THR A 72 -12.80 -13.57 0.16
C THR A 72 -12.95 -14.32 -1.16
N ALA A 73 -13.38 -13.61 -2.22
CA ALA A 73 -13.49 -14.13 -3.58
C ALA A 73 -12.12 -14.14 -4.26
#